data_AF-A0A7Z0VHD6-F1
#
_entry.id   AF-A0A7Z0VHD6-F1
#
_cell.length_a   1.000
_cell.length_b   1.000
_cell.length_c   1.000
_cell.angle_alpha   90.00
_cell.angle_beta   90.00
_cell.angle_gamma   90.00
#
_symmetry.space_group_name_H-M   'P 1'
#
loop_
_entity.id
_entity.type
_entity.pdbx_description
1 polymer ?
#
loop_
_entity_poly.entity_id
_entity_poly.type
_entity_poly.pdbx_seq_one_letter_code
_entity_poly.pdbx_strand_id
1 'polypeptide(L)'
;MKNLPTVAKVLITLAVVVFSAEALLRSIEGSLSGNISHVIEIPELSERFDQSDEPGLLVLGNSLTNNGIDATLLKSGLEAQGLAYPTVEKMVPDATTIWSWSCILRNRIYDLKNRVRAGL
;
A
#
# COMPACT_ATOMS: atom_id res chain seq x y z
N MET A 1 -21.61 41.21 -7.49
CA MET A 1 -20.74 41.33 -6.29
C MET A 1 -20.62 42.75 -5.71
N LYS A 2 -21.45 43.74 -6.10
CA LYS A 2 -21.23 45.15 -5.67
C LYS A 2 -21.72 45.51 -4.26
N ASN A 3 -22.46 44.64 -3.55
CA ASN A 3 -23.04 44.96 -2.23
C ASN A 3 -22.75 43.92 -1.12
N LEU A 4 -21.62 43.21 -1.16
CA LEU A 4 -21.22 42.35 -0.02
C LEU A 4 -20.37 43.14 0.97
N PRO A 5 -20.68 43.11 2.29
CA PRO A 5 -19.84 43.72 3.31
C PRO A 5 -18.44 43.11 3.28
N THR A 6 -17.43 43.92 3.60
CA THR A 6 -16.01 43.52 3.52
C THR A 6 -15.73 42.21 4.24
N VAL A 7 -16.34 42.00 5.42
CA VAL A 7 -16.23 40.76 6.19
C VAL A 7 -16.70 39.55 5.40
N ALA A 8 -17.84 39.66 4.71
CA ALA A 8 -18.36 38.56 3.90
C ALA A 8 -17.48 38.26 2.69
N LYS A 9 -16.85 39.28 2.09
CA LYS A 9 -15.85 39.06 1.02
C LYS A 9 -14.63 38.31 1.55
N VAL A 10 -14.11 38.68 2.73
CA VAL A 10 -12.98 37.98 3.35
C VAL A 10 -13.32 36.52 3.67
N LEU A 11 -14.50 36.27 4.24
CA LEU A 11 -14.94 34.91 4.56
C LEU A 11 -15.13 34.05 3.31
N ILE A 12 -15.70 34.61 2.23
CA ILE A 12 -15.85 33.91 0.96
C ILE A 12 -14.47 33.59 0.37
N THR A 13 -13.55 34.56 0.36
CA THR A 13 -12.18 34.32 -0.13
C THR A 13 -11.48 33.24 0.69
N LEU A 14 -11.59 33.29 2.02
CA LEU A 14 -11.01 32.27 2.91
C LEU A 14 -11.61 30.88 2.63
N ALA A 15 -12.93 30.79 2.51
CA ALA A 15 -13.60 29.54 2.18
C ALA A 15 -13.13 28.99 0.83
N VAL A 16 -13.04 29.83 -0.21
CA VAL A 16 -12.54 29.42 -1.53
C VAL A 16 -11.11 28.90 -1.43
N VAL A 17 -10.22 29.57 -0.70
CA VAL A 17 -8.84 29.13 -0.51
C VAL A 17 -8.79 27.77 0.20
N VAL A 18 -9.54 27.60 1.30
CA VAL A 18 -9.57 26.34 2.05
C VAL A 18 -10.12 25.20 1.21
N PHE A 19 -11.25 25.41 0.53
CA PHE A 19 -11.84 24.37 -0.33
C PHE A 19 -10.95 24.03 -1.53
N SER A 20 -10.27 25.03 -2.12
CA SER A 20 -9.33 24.78 -3.22
C SER A 20 -8.09 24.02 -2.75
N ALA A 21 -7.57 24.36 -1.57
CA ALA A 21 -6.46 23.64 -0.96
C ALA A 21 -6.85 22.19 -0.63
N GLU A 22 -8.00 21.96 -0.02
CA GLU A 22 -8.53 20.62 0.28
C GLU A 22 -8.74 19.81 -1.01
N ALA A 23 -9.35 20.39 -2.03
CA ALA A 23 -9.56 19.71 -3.32
C ALA A 23 -8.24 19.36 -4.00
N LEU A 24 -7.26 20.26 -3.95
CA LEU A 24 -5.92 20.01 -4.47
C LEU A 24 -5.25 18.88 -3.69
N LEU A 25 -5.25 18.96 -2.35
CA LEU A 25 -4.68 17.95 -1.45
C LEU A 25 -5.29 16.58 -1.69
N ARG A 26 -6.62 16.46 -1.78
CA ARG A 26 -7.29 15.18 -2.11
C ARG A 26 -6.99 14.67 -3.51
N SER A 27 -6.81 15.58 -4.48
CA SER A 27 -6.47 15.19 -5.85
C SER A 27 -5.04 14.64 -5.95
N ILE A 28 -4.13 15.14 -5.12
CA ILE A 28 -2.74 14.66 -5.04
C ILE A 28 -2.54 13.57 -3.98
N GLU A 29 -3.47 13.37 -3.04
CA GLU A 29 -3.41 12.32 -2.01
C GLU A 29 -3.26 10.94 -2.63
N GLY A 30 -3.95 10.69 -3.75
CA GLY A 30 -3.79 9.47 -4.53
C GLY A 30 -2.40 9.27 -5.13
N SER A 31 -1.59 10.33 -5.31
CA SER A 31 -0.22 10.27 -5.84
C SER A 31 0.88 10.48 -4.80
N LEU A 32 0.59 11.13 -3.67
CA LEU A 32 1.51 11.26 -2.52
C LEU A 32 1.48 10.01 -1.64
N SER A 33 0.37 9.28 -1.67
CA SER A 33 0.25 7.99 -1.01
C SER A 33 0.95 6.91 -1.83
N GLY A 34 2.29 6.83 -1.73
CA GLY A 34 3.02 5.58 -2.01
C GLY A 34 2.44 4.37 -1.26
N ASN A 35 1.64 4.64 -0.22
CA ASN A 35 0.79 3.73 0.54
C ASN A 35 -0.18 2.87 -0.29
N ILE A 36 -0.71 3.39 -1.40
CA ILE A 36 -1.72 2.65 -2.20
C ILE A 36 -1.02 1.68 -3.16
N SER A 37 0.16 2.03 -3.68
CA SER A 37 0.97 1.21 -4.57
C SER A 37 1.29 -0.15 -3.95
N HIS A 38 1.74 -0.18 -2.69
CA HIS A 38 2.14 -1.42 -2.03
C HIS A 38 0.98 -2.34 -1.62
N VAL A 39 -0.22 -1.79 -1.37
CA VAL A 39 -1.41 -2.62 -1.10
C VAL A 39 -2.00 -3.17 -2.40
N ILE A 40 -1.85 -2.43 -3.52
CA ILE A 40 -2.25 -2.88 -4.85
C ILE A 40 -1.30 -3.97 -5.38
N GLU A 41 -0.02 -3.97 -4.99
CA GLU A 41 0.98 -4.97 -5.41
C GLU A 41 0.77 -6.36 -4.77
N ILE A 42 -0.08 -6.48 -3.75
CA ILE A 42 -0.30 -7.72 -2.98
C ILE A 42 -0.76 -8.90 -3.86
N PRO A 43 -1.74 -8.75 -4.76
CA PRO A 43 -2.18 -9.82 -5.64
C PRO A 43 -1.08 -10.25 -6.63
N GLU A 44 -0.35 -9.30 -7.23
CA GLU A 44 0.73 -9.61 -8.18
C GLU A 44 1.90 -10.33 -7.50
N LEU A 45 2.24 -9.93 -6.27
CA LEU A 45 3.21 -10.64 -5.44
C LEU A 45 2.75 -12.07 -5.16
N SER A 46 1.48 -12.28 -4.83
CA SER A 46 0.92 -13.62 -4.62
C SER A 46 1.01 -14.49 -5.88
N GLU A 47 0.70 -13.94 -7.05
CA GLU A 47 0.76 -14.69 -8.31
C GLU A 47 2.18 -15.15 -8.65
N ARG A 48 3.21 -14.37 -8.29
CA ARG A 48 4.62 -14.79 -8.50
C ARG A 48 5.02 -15.98 -7.62
N PHE A 49 4.41 -16.14 -6.45
CA PHE A 49 4.63 -17.32 -5.61
C PHE A 49 3.84 -18.53 -6.09
N ASP A 50 2.63 -18.34 -6.62
CA ASP A 50 1.81 -19.43 -7.16
C ASP A 50 2.40 -20.04 -8.45
N GLN A 51 3.28 -19.33 -9.15
CA GLN A 51 3.96 -19.79 -10.37
C GLN A 51 5.20 -20.67 -10.12
N SER A 52 5.61 -20.84 -8.86
CA SER A 52 6.81 -21.59 -8.48
C SER A 52 6.44 -22.76 -7.55
N ASP A 53 6.77 -23.99 -7.97
CA ASP A 53 6.67 -25.18 -7.10
C ASP A 53 7.78 -25.25 -6.03
N GLU A 54 8.76 -24.35 -6.12
CA GLU A 54 9.87 -24.28 -5.18
C GLU A 54 9.58 -23.33 -4.00
N PRO A 55 10.12 -23.61 -2.79
CA PRO A 55 9.92 -22.77 -1.62
C PRO A 55 10.44 -21.35 -1.86
N GLY A 56 9.60 -20.34 -1.64
CA GLY A 56 10.01 -18.93 -1.66
C GLY A 56 10.10 -18.32 -0.26
N LEU A 57 10.75 -17.17 -0.15
CA LEU A 57 10.83 -16.36 1.06
C LEU A 57 10.10 -15.03 0.86
N LEU A 58 9.04 -14.81 1.64
CA LEU A 58 8.31 -13.55 1.66
C LEU A 58 8.61 -12.79 2.96
N VAL A 59 9.15 -11.58 2.83
CA VAL A 59 9.38 -10.67 3.95
C VAL A 59 8.17 -9.77 4.11
N LEU A 60 7.46 -9.90 5.24
CA LEU A 60 6.33 -9.05 5.60
C LEU A 60 6.76 -7.98 6.60
N GLY A 61 6.30 -6.74 6.40
CA GLY A 61 6.62 -5.67 7.33
C GLY A 61 5.95 -4.34 7.01
N ASN A 62 6.61 -3.25 7.35
CA ASN A 62 6.15 -1.90 7.07
C ASN A 62 7.30 -1.04 6.51
N SER A 63 7.11 0.28 6.44
CA SER A 63 8.12 1.23 5.98
C SER A 63 9.50 1.07 6.65
N LEU A 64 9.55 0.68 7.93
CA LEU A 64 10.81 0.43 8.63
C LEU A 64 11.50 -0.82 8.09
N THR A 65 10.74 -1.89 7.85
CA THR A 65 11.23 -3.11 7.21
C THR A 65 11.67 -2.84 5.78
N ASN A 66 11.00 -1.93 5.07
CA ASN A 66 11.37 -1.56 3.70
C ASN A 66 12.81 -1.05 3.63
N ASN A 67 13.21 -0.19 4.56
CA ASN A 67 14.56 0.36 4.65
C ASN A 67 15.55 -0.56 5.38
N GLY A 68 15.06 -1.46 6.22
CA GLY A 68 15.88 -2.37 7.02
C GLY A 68 16.31 -3.65 6.30
N ILE A 69 15.58 -4.07 5.26
CA ILE A 69 15.85 -5.31 4.53
C ILE A 69 15.92 -5.05 3.03
N ASP A 70 17.09 -5.31 2.44
CA ASP A 70 17.27 -5.42 1.00
C ASP A 70 17.04 -6.87 0.57
N ALA A 71 15.98 -7.10 -0.21
CA ALA A 71 15.59 -8.44 -0.67
C ALA A 71 16.63 -9.06 -1.62
N THR A 72 17.31 -8.24 -2.42
CA THR A 72 18.35 -8.70 -3.35
C THR A 72 19.58 -9.14 -2.57
N LEU A 73 20.00 -8.32 -1.59
CA LEU A 73 21.12 -8.66 -0.73
C LEU A 73 20.82 -9.92 0.09
N LEU A 74 19.61 -10.02 0.64
CA LEU A 74 19.14 -11.21 1.36
C LEU A 74 19.20 -12.46 0.49
N LYS A 75 18.69 -12.39 -0.76
CA LYS A 75 18.76 -13.50 -1.72
C LYS A 75 20.20 -13.95 -1.95
N SER A 76 21.09 -13.03 -2.29
CA SER A 76 22.50 -13.35 -2.54
C SER A 76 23.20 -13.94 -1.31
N GLY A 77 22.87 -13.46 -0.10
CA GLY A 77 23.42 -13.97 1.15
C GLY A 77 22.94 -15.38 1.51
N LEU A 78 21.71 -15.72 1.14
CA LEU A 78 21.16 -17.08 1.30
C LEU A 78 21.79 -18.05 0.28
N GLU A 79 21.92 -17.63 -0.97
CA GLU A 79 22.59 -18.41 -2.03
C GLU A 79 24.05 -18.72 -1.65
N ALA A 80 24.77 -17.74 -1.09
CA ALA A 80 26.15 -17.94 -0.61
C ALA A 80 26.28 -18.97 0.54
N GLN A 81 25.18 -19.22 1.26
CA GLN A 81 25.11 -20.22 2.33
C GLN A 81 24.57 -21.58 1.84
N GLY A 82 24.35 -21.73 0.54
CA GLY A 82 23.77 -22.94 -0.06
C GLY A 82 22.25 -23.07 0.12
N LEU A 83 21.59 -22.01 0.61
CA LEU A 83 20.14 -21.93 0.75
C LEU A 83 19.58 -21.17 -0.47
N ALA A 84 19.48 -21.85 -1.61
CA ALA A 84 18.91 -21.24 -2.81
C ALA A 84 17.38 -21.19 -2.71
N TYR A 85 16.83 -19.99 -2.51
CA TYR A 85 15.41 -19.73 -2.68
C TYR A 85 15.21 -19.02 -4.03
N PRO A 86 14.43 -19.57 -4.97
CA PRO A 86 14.21 -18.97 -6.28
C PRO A 86 13.53 -17.59 -6.18
N THR A 87 12.61 -17.44 -5.23
CA THR A 87 11.79 -16.24 -5.06
C THR A 87 12.02 -15.66 -3.66
N VAL A 88 12.63 -14.48 -3.60
CA VAL A 88 12.76 -13.67 -2.38
C VAL A 88 12.11 -12.32 -2.65
N GLU A 89 11.03 -12.04 -1.96
CA GLU A 89 10.18 -10.88 -2.20
C GLU A 89 9.85 -10.17 -0.89
N LYS A 90 9.43 -8.91 -0.99
CA LYS A 90 9.13 -8.08 0.18
C LYS A 90 7.79 -7.37 -0.01
N MET A 91 6.94 -7.44 1.01
CA MET A 91 5.65 -6.74 1.07
C MET A 91 5.64 -5.87 2.31
N VAL A 92 5.82 -4.56 2.11
CA VAL A 92 6.12 -3.59 3.18
C VAL A 92 5.33 -2.30 2.98
N PRO A 93 3.99 -2.37 3.02
CA PRO A 93 3.14 -1.17 2.92
C PRO A 93 3.50 -0.18 4.03
N ASP A 94 3.58 1.09 3.65
CA ASP A 94 3.91 2.18 4.56
C ASP A 94 2.85 2.37 5.65
N ALA A 95 3.27 2.95 6.79
CA ALA A 95 2.43 3.23 7.95
C ALA A 95 1.59 2.04 8.47
N THR A 96 1.99 0.79 8.16
CA THR A 96 1.30 -0.40 8.63
C THR A 96 1.81 -0.86 10.00
N THR A 97 0.87 -1.30 10.81
CA THR A 97 1.13 -1.99 12.07
C THR A 97 0.77 -3.47 11.93
N ILE A 98 1.11 -4.29 12.94
CA ILE A 98 0.70 -5.70 12.98
C ILE A 98 -0.84 -5.84 12.89
N TRP A 99 -1.59 -4.90 13.49
CA TRP A 99 -3.04 -4.90 13.39
C TRP A 99 -3.52 -4.70 11.95
N SER A 100 -2.87 -3.80 11.19
CA SER A 100 -3.18 -3.55 9.78
C SER A 100 -3.07 -4.84 8.94
N TRP A 101 -2.05 -5.65 9.18
CA TRP A 101 -1.88 -6.96 8.54
C TRP A 101 -3.02 -7.93 8.84
N SER A 102 -3.49 -7.95 10.09
CA SER A 102 -4.65 -8.77 10.47
C SER A 102 -5.92 -8.36 9.72
N CYS A 103 -6.12 -7.07 9.49
CA CYS A 103 -7.24 -6.55 8.71
C CYS A 103 -7.11 -6.92 7.23
N ILE A 104 -5.93 -6.77 6.63
CA ILE A 104 -5.64 -7.14 5.24
C ILE A 104 -5.95 -8.62 5.00
N LEU A 105 -5.41 -9.49 5.86
CA LEU A 105 -5.63 -10.94 5.79
C LEU A 105 -7.11 -11.28 5.95
N ARG A 106 -7.78 -10.71 6.95
CA ARG A 106 -9.19 -10.94 7.21
C ARG A 106 -10.05 -10.54 6.01
N ASN A 107 -9.84 -9.36 5.44
CA ASN A 107 -10.60 -8.88 4.29
C ASN A 107 -10.34 -9.74 3.05
N ARG A 108 -9.10 -10.19 2.81
CA ARG A 108 -8.80 -11.09 1.68
C ARG A 108 -9.47 -12.45 1.84
N ILE A 109 -9.49 -13.02 3.04
CA ILE A 109 -10.21 -14.27 3.33
C ILE A 109 -11.72 -14.10 3.07
N TYR A 110 -12.30 -12.97 3.48
CA TYR A 110 -13.71 -12.67 3.17
C TYR A 110 -13.95 -12.58 1.66
N ASP A 111 -13.09 -11.89 0.91
CA ASP A 111 -13.24 -11.73 -0.53
C ASP A 111 -13.15 -13.08 -1.27
N LEU A 112 -12.15 -13.90 -0.93
CA LEU A 112 -11.98 -15.26 -1.48
C LEU A 112 -13.20 -16.15 -1.19
N LYS A 113 -13.68 -16.15 0.06
CA LYS A 113 -14.85 -16.94 0.46
C LYS A 113 -16.12 -16.53 -0.31
N ASN A 114 -16.24 -15.25 -0.63
CA ASN A 114 -17.38 -14.72 -1.38
C ASN A 114 -17.25 -15.01 -2.89
N ARG A 115 -16.05 -14.99 -3.47
CA ARG A 115 -15.82 -15.41 -4.87
C ARG A 115 -16.14 -16.89 -5.09
N VAL A 116 -15.69 -17.77 -4.19
CA VAL A 116 -15.99 -19.21 -4.23
C VAL A 116 -17.50 -19.47 -4.13
N ARG A 117 -18.24 -18.66 -3.36
CA ARG A 117 -19.71 -18.75 -3.28
C ARG A 117 -20.42 -18.20 -4.52
N ALA A 118 -19.79 -17.33 -5.28
CA ALA A 118 -20.35 -16.74 -6.50
C ALA A 118 -20.18 -17.62 -7.75
N GLY A 119 -19.52 -18.78 -7.65
CA GLY A 119 -19.41 -19.74 -8.75
C GLY A 119 -18.50 -19.27 -9.89
N LEU A 120 -17.42 -18.56 -9.56
CA LEU A 120 -16.27 -18.32 -10.42
C LEU A 120 -15.08 -19.12 -9.92
#